data_AF-A0A920E0J4-F1
#
_entry.id   AF-A0A920E0J4-F1
#
_cell.length_a   1.000
_cell.length_b   1.000
_cell.length_c   1.000
_cell.angle_alpha   90.00
_cell.angle_beta   90.00
_cell.angle_gamma   90.00
#
_symmetry.space_group_name_H-M   'P 1'
#
loop_
_entity.id
_entity.type
_entity.pdbx_description
1 polymer ?
#
loop_
_entity_poly.entity_id
_entity_poly.type
_entity_poly.pdbx_seq_one_letter_code
_entity_poly.pdbx_strand_id
1 'polypeptide(L)'
;MAGNVWEWVNDWYHPKAYAMKERQKNPKGPTTSYDPNEPQVAKKVTKGGSYLCSDQYCSGYRPSARMKTSPESSLENTGFRCVISNEDMMRIMKTPSP
;
A
#
# COMPACT_ATOMS: atom_id res chain seq x y z
N MET A 1 -5.09 1.42 11.09
CA MET A 1 -5.45 2.73 10.50
C MET A 1 -6.71 2.56 9.69
N ALA A 2 -7.66 3.50 9.81
CA ALA A 2 -8.95 3.47 9.12
C ALA A 2 -9.44 4.90 8.86
N GLY A 3 -9.83 5.20 7.63
CA GLY A 3 -10.39 6.49 7.21
C GLY A 3 -9.36 7.59 6.92
N ASN A 4 -9.87 8.83 6.79
CA ASN A 4 -9.18 10.03 6.33
C ASN A 4 -8.73 9.94 4.86
N VAL A 5 -7.60 9.30 4.57
CA VAL A 5 -7.11 9.13 3.19
C VAL A 5 -6.66 7.70 2.98
N TRP A 6 -6.83 7.20 1.76
CA TRP A 6 -6.16 5.98 1.34
C TRP A 6 -4.66 6.17 1.45
N GLU A 7 -3.94 5.15 1.89
CA GLU A 7 -2.49 5.23 2.07
C GLU A 7 -1.78 4.26 1.12
N TRP A 8 -0.85 4.79 0.34
CA TRP A 8 0.04 4.00 -0.50
C TRP A 8 0.91 3.05 0.32
N VAL A 9 1.09 1.84 -0.22
CA VAL A 9 2.03 0.84 0.28
C VAL A 9 3.00 0.48 -0.84
N ASN A 10 4.24 0.13 -0.49
CA ASN A 10 5.27 -0.22 -1.46
C ASN A 10 4.94 -1.47 -2.30
N ASP A 11 4.05 -2.34 -1.82
CA ASP A 11 3.70 -3.60 -2.46
C ASP A 11 2.99 -3.40 -3.81
N TRP A 12 3.36 -4.22 -4.81
CA TRP A 12 2.59 -4.36 -6.04
C TRP A 12 1.25 -5.07 -5.78
N TYR A 13 0.20 -4.66 -6.49
CA TYR A 13 -1.09 -5.32 -6.39
C TYR A 13 -1.07 -6.65 -7.14
N HIS A 14 -1.52 -7.70 -6.46
CA HIS A 14 -1.89 -8.98 -7.08
C HIS A 14 -3.05 -9.57 -6.28
N PRO A 15 -4.13 -10.08 -6.92
CA PRO A 15 -5.30 -10.62 -6.22
C PRO A 15 -4.94 -11.83 -5.35
N LYS A 16 -4.09 -12.72 -5.86
CA LYS A 16 -3.59 -13.91 -5.13
C LYS A 16 -2.40 -13.64 -4.19
N ALA A 17 -2.06 -12.38 -3.89
CA ALA A 17 -0.82 -12.07 -3.15
C ALA A 17 -0.69 -12.78 -1.78
N TYR A 18 -1.82 -13.03 -1.10
CA TYR A 18 -1.83 -13.70 0.22
C TYR A 18 -1.74 -15.23 0.15
N ALA A 19 -1.98 -15.83 -1.03
CA ALA A 19 -1.84 -17.27 -1.23
C ALA A 19 -0.45 -17.69 -1.72
N MET A 20 0.44 -16.72 -2.00
CA MET A 20 1.79 -16.99 -2.50
C MET A 20 2.68 -17.53 -1.35
N LYS A 21 3.30 -18.70 -1.55
CA LYS A 21 3.99 -19.47 -0.50
C LYS A 21 5.19 -18.77 0.15
N GLU A 22 5.86 -17.86 -0.56
CA GLU A 22 7.15 -17.28 -0.16
C GLU A 22 7.06 -16.12 0.87
N ARG A 23 5.96 -16.02 1.64
CA ARG A 23 5.57 -14.74 2.27
C ARG A 23 5.21 -14.78 3.74
N GLN A 24 5.74 -15.73 4.50
CA GLN A 24 5.41 -15.86 5.92
C GLN A 24 6.20 -14.90 6.82
N LYS A 25 7.45 -14.55 6.46
CA LYS A 25 8.30 -13.66 7.27
C LYS A 25 8.68 -12.43 6.45
N ASN A 26 8.30 -11.24 6.92
CA ASN A 26 8.57 -9.94 6.28
C ASN A 26 8.29 -9.89 4.76
N PRO A 27 7.07 -10.26 4.32
CA PRO A 27 6.75 -10.24 2.90
C PRO A 27 6.89 -8.83 2.29
N LYS A 28 7.48 -8.75 1.10
CA LYS A 28 7.66 -7.51 0.33
C LYS A 28 6.65 -7.35 -0.81
N GLY A 29 5.58 -8.15 -0.79
CA GLY A 29 4.60 -8.23 -1.85
C GLY A 29 5.11 -8.95 -3.13
N PRO A 30 4.28 -8.99 -4.18
CA PRO A 30 4.63 -9.48 -5.52
C PRO A 30 5.79 -8.72 -6.15
N THR A 31 6.59 -9.42 -6.96
CA THR A 31 7.62 -8.81 -7.81
C THR A 31 7.01 -7.99 -8.94
N THR A 32 5.85 -8.43 -9.45
CA THR A 32 5.10 -7.77 -10.53
C THR A 32 3.66 -7.49 -10.14
N SER A 33 3.08 -6.44 -10.72
CA SER A 33 1.66 -6.15 -10.60
C SER A 33 0.83 -7.05 -11.51
N TYR A 34 -0.35 -7.44 -11.05
CA TYR A 34 -1.37 -8.08 -11.88
C TYR A 34 -2.77 -7.68 -11.39
N ASP A 35 -3.51 -7.01 -12.27
CA ASP A 35 -4.94 -6.75 -12.10
C ASP A 35 -5.71 -7.38 -13.28
N PRO A 36 -6.56 -8.40 -13.06
CA PRO A 36 -7.33 -9.03 -14.13
C PRO A 36 -8.20 -8.05 -14.93
N ASN A 37 -8.65 -6.96 -14.30
CA ASN A 37 -9.52 -5.97 -14.92
C ASN A 37 -8.74 -5.01 -15.84
N GLU A 38 -7.47 -4.76 -15.54
CA GLU A 38 -6.60 -3.86 -16.30
C GLU A 38 -5.18 -4.44 -16.38
N PRO A 39 -4.96 -5.53 -17.14
CA PRO A 39 -3.70 -6.28 -17.09
C PRO A 39 -2.46 -5.51 -17.57
N GLN A 40 -2.67 -4.46 -18.36
CA GLN A 40 -1.62 -3.62 -18.93
C GLN A 40 -1.20 -2.46 -18.02
N VAL A 41 -1.92 -2.23 -16.92
CA VAL A 41 -1.66 -1.13 -15.99
C VAL A 41 -1.08 -1.68 -14.70
N ALA A 42 0.17 -1.33 -14.41
CA ALA A 42 0.78 -1.66 -13.14
C ALA A 42 0.10 -0.87 -12.01
N LYS A 43 -0.21 -1.53 -10.90
CA LYS A 43 -0.92 -0.93 -9.76
C LYS A 43 -0.22 -1.26 -8.46
N LYS A 44 -0.11 -0.26 -7.59
CA LYS A 44 0.34 -0.44 -6.20
C LYS A 44 -0.86 -0.61 -5.28
N VAL A 45 -0.62 -1.20 -4.12
CA VAL A 45 -1.65 -1.41 -3.11
C VAL A 45 -1.90 -0.11 -2.34
N THR A 46 -3.16 0.22 -2.09
CA THR A 46 -3.58 1.21 -1.10
C THR A 46 -4.41 0.57 0.01
N LYS A 47 -4.30 1.11 1.23
CA LYS A 47 -4.93 0.58 2.44
C LYS A 47 -5.61 1.71 3.24
N GLY A 48 -6.52 1.33 4.14
CA GLY A 48 -7.05 2.22 5.16
C GLY A 48 -8.38 2.90 4.83
N GLY A 49 -8.79 3.00 3.56
CA GLY A 49 -10.00 3.76 3.19
C GLY A 49 -9.79 5.27 3.29
N SER A 50 -10.77 6.06 2.85
CA SER A 50 -10.73 7.52 2.94
C SER A 50 -11.99 8.10 3.58
N TYR A 51 -12.06 9.43 3.72
CA TYR A 51 -13.24 10.18 4.15
C TYR A 51 -14.45 9.99 3.23
N LEU A 52 -14.27 9.39 2.05
CA LEU A 52 -15.34 9.06 1.12
C LEU A 52 -15.93 7.66 1.35
N CYS A 53 -15.39 6.83 2.23
CA CYS A 53 -15.91 5.47 2.41
C CYS A 53 -17.12 5.43 3.35
N SER A 54 -18.08 4.57 3.01
CA SER A 54 -19.35 4.38 3.72
C SER A 54 -19.82 2.94 3.55
N ASP A 55 -20.56 2.42 4.53
CA ASP A 55 -21.09 1.06 4.55
C ASP A 55 -21.95 0.70 3.34
N GLN A 56 -22.52 1.71 2.68
CA GLN A 56 -23.39 1.52 1.52
C GLN A 56 -22.64 1.17 0.23
N TYR A 57 -21.39 1.61 0.07
CA TYR A 57 -20.68 1.47 -1.22
C TYR A 57 -19.16 1.28 -1.13
N CYS A 58 -18.52 1.60 0.00
CA CYS A 58 -17.09 1.37 0.22
C CYS A 58 -16.81 0.92 1.66
N SER A 59 -16.52 -0.37 1.84
CA SER A 59 -16.00 -0.91 3.11
C SER A 59 -14.47 -0.89 3.19
N GLY A 60 -13.83 0.09 2.54
CA GLY A 60 -12.38 0.21 2.40
C GLY A 60 -11.64 0.53 3.70
N TYR A 61 -12.36 1.07 4.69
CA TYR A 61 -11.85 1.37 6.03
C TYR A 61 -11.57 0.11 6.87
N ARG A 62 -12.02 -1.08 6.43
CA ARG A 62 -11.73 -2.35 7.13
C ARG A 62 -10.23 -2.65 7.07
N PRO A 63 -9.58 -3.07 8.16
CA PRO A 63 -8.13 -3.33 8.17
C PRO A 63 -7.67 -4.36 7.12
N SER A 64 -8.51 -5.36 6.81
CA SER A 64 -8.25 -6.37 5.79
C SER A 64 -8.47 -5.86 4.35
N ALA A 65 -9.27 -4.80 4.16
CA ALA A 65 -9.58 -4.27 2.84
C ALA A 65 -8.34 -3.68 2.17
N ARG A 66 -8.25 -3.86 0.86
CA ARG A 66 -7.14 -3.42 0.03
C ARG A 66 -7.68 -2.97 -1.31
N MET A 67 -7.15 -1.85 -1.80
CA MET A 67 -7.47 -1.30 -3.11
C MET A 67 -6.20 -1.23 -3.97
N LYS A 68 -6.37 -0.88 -5.24
CA LYS A 68 -5.33 -0.87 -6.26
C LYS A 68 -5.49 0.39 -7.11
N THR A 69 -4.40 1.11 -7.30
CA THR A 69 -4.38 2.32 -8.13
C THR A 69 -3.05 2.37 -8.88
N SER A 70 -3.06 2.95 -10.08
CA SER A 70 -1.82 3.20 -10.84
C SER A 70 -0.92 4.17 -10.05
N PRO A 71 0.40 3.92 -9.93
CA PRO A 71 1.33 4.84 -9.27
C PRO A 71 1.33 6.25 -9.86
N GLU A 72 0.97 6.38 -11.13
CA GLU A 72 0.90 7.66 -11.85
C GLU A 72 -0.36 8.48 -11.50
N SER A 73 -1.33 7.87 -10.81
CA SER A 73 -2.59 8.54 -10.48
C SER A 73 -2.49 9.28 -9.16
N SER A 74 -2.90 10.55 -9.19
CA SER A 74 -3.09 11.39 -8.00
C SER A 74 -4.58 11.58 -7.73
N LEU A 75 -5.00 11.45 -6.47
CA LEU A 75 -6.39 11.58 -6.03
C LEU A 75 -6.44 12.40 -4.74
N GLU A 76 -7.43 13.28 -4.61
CA GLU A 76 -7.66 14.12 -3.43
C GLU A 76 -7.81 13.35 -2.11
N ASN A 77 -8.23 12.08 -2.18
CA ASN A 77 -8.50 11.22 -1.04
C ASN A 77 -7.39 10.17 -0.81
N THR A 78 -6.22 10.33 -1.42
CA THR A 78 -5.10 9.40 -1.33
C THR A 78 -3.81 10.11 -0.92
N GLY A 79 -3.18 9.63 0.15
CA GLY A 79 -1.89 10.09 0.66
C GLY A 79 -0.96 8.92 0.96
N PHE A 80 -0.02 9.14 1.87
CA PHE A 80 0.92 8.11 2.32
C PHE A 80 1.46 8.42 3.71
N ARG A 81 2.05 7.41 4.34
CA ARG A 81 2.90 7.57 5.53
C ARG A 81 4.21 6.85 5.31
N CYS A 82 5.29 7.37 5.89
CA CYS A 82 6.61 6.78 5.77
C CYS A 82 6.85 5.75 6.87
N VAL A 83 7.70 4.77 6.57
CA VAL A 83 8.28 3.84 7.54
C VAL A 83 9.79 3.79 7.31
N ILE A 84 10.55 3.54 8.35
CA ILE A 84 11.99 3.33 8.27
C ILE A 84 12.37 2.17 9.18
N SER A 85 13.37 1.37 8.78
CA SER A 85 13.90 0.33 9.67
C SER A 85 14.71 0.96 10.80
N ASN A 86 14.80 0.28 11.94
CA ASN A 86 15.63 0.76 13.05
C ASN A 86 17.11 0.87 12.64
N GLU A 87 17.59 -0.02 11.76
CA GLU A 87 18.95 0.01 11.23
C GLU A 87 19.20 1.26 10.38
N ASP A 88 18.28 1.58 9.47
CA ASP A 88 18.36 2.76 8.62
C ASP A 88 18.27 4.05 9.45
N MET A 89 17.38 4.09 10.44
CA MET A 89 17.25 5.22 11.36
C MET A 89 18.56 5.46 12.13
N MET A 90 19.16 4.39 12.68
CA MET A 90 20.43 4.47 13.39
C MET A 90 21.58 4.93 12.48
N ARG A 91 21.56 4.52 11.21
CA ARG A 91 22.54 4.98 10.21
C ARG A 91 22.45 6.48 9.97
N ILE A 92 21.23 7.02 9.83
CA ILE A 92 20.99 8.46 9.64
C ILE A 92 21.38 9.26 10.88
N MET A 93 21.11 8.75 12.08
CA MET A 93 21.45 9.49 13.31
C MET A 93 22.95 9.50 13.63
N LYS A 94 23.72 8.57 13.06
CA LYS A 94 25.19 8.50 13.24
C LYS A 94 25.97 9.27 12.18
N THR A 95 25.34 9.68 11.07
CA THR A 95 26.00 10.55 10.11
C THR A 95 26.13 11.95 10.71
N PRO A 96 27.36 12.50 10.88
CA PRO A 96 27.51 13.87 11.35
C PRO A 96 26.76 14.81 10.39
N SER A 97 26.04 15.78 10.96
CA SER A 97 25.39 16.84 10.19
C SER A 97 26.43 17.52 9.29
N PRO A 98 26.07 17.88 8.04
CA PRO A 98 26.97 18.64 7.16
C PRO A 98 27.41 19.96 7.79
#